data_AF-A0A828RUQ1-F1
#
_entry.id   AF-A0A828RUQ1-F1
#
_cell.length_a   1.000
_cell.length_b   1.000
_cell.length_c   1.000
_cell.angle_alpha   90.00
_cell.angle_beta   90.00
_cell.angle_gamma   90.00
#
_symmetry.space_group_name_H-M   'P 1'
#
loop_
_entity.id
_entity.type
_entity.pdbx_description
1 polymer ?
#
loop_
_entity_poly.entity_id
_entity_poly.type
_entity_poly.pdbx_seq_one_letter_code
_entity_poly.pdbx_strand_id
1 'polypeptide(L)'
;MIDLIERFEAFTTSVTKAYKCIQKIKLTETERMGLKASHVMYLYYLGKNPEGLTATQLCKLCIEDKAAVSRTMVDLTEKGLVKPVEIDSGRKYRTKMVLTAEGNEINKQLNQVIAEAVSQASSNLSETEREHFYHVFFQITDHLEMICDSLQQK
;
A
#
# COMPACT_ATOMS: atom_id res chain seq x y z
N MET A 1 34.30 -8.00 0.41
CA MET A 1 33.40 -7.69 1.53
C MET A 1 33.05 -6.22 1.35
N ILE A 2 31.79 -5.90 1.06
CA ILE A 2 31.36 -4.50 0.88
C ILE A 2 31.49 -3.82 2.25
N ASP A 3 32.09 -2.64 2.28
CA ASP A 3 32.26 -1.87 3.51
C ASP A 3 30.90 -1.48 4.14
N LEU A 4 30.85 -1.27 5.45
CA LEU A 4 29.59 -0.94 6.14
C LEU A 4 28.99 0.37 5.62
N ILE A 5 29.82 1.36 5.25
CA ILE A 5 29.37 2.62 4.69
C ILE A 5 28.86 2.44 3.25
N GLU A 6 29.55 1.62 2.46
CA GLU A 6 29.07 1.26 1.11
C GLU A 6 27.72 0.54 1.15
N ARG A 7 27.47 -0.30 2.17
CA ARG A 7 26.17 -0.94 2.40
C ARG A 7 25.07 0.08 2.71
N PHE A 8 25.38 1.11 3.52
CA PHE A 8 24.43 2.18 3.82
C PHE A 8 24.03 2.94 2.54
N GLU A 9 25.02 3.39 1.75
CA GLU A 9 24.75 4.11 0.51
C GLU A 9 23.93 3.25 -0.46
N ALA A 10 24.35 2.01 -0.70
CA ALA A 10 23.68 1.10 -1.62
C ALA A 10 22.23 0.83 -1.19
N PHE A 11 21.99 0.59 0.10
CA PHE A 11 20.65 0.30 0.61
C PHE A 11 19.72 1.52 0.51
N THR A 12 20.14 2.67 1.06
CA THR A 12 19.31 3.88 1.12
C THR A 12 18.98 4.41 -0.29
N THR A 13 19.96 4.41 -1.20
CA THR A 13 19.73 4.84 -2.57
C THR A 13 18.83 3.87 -3.34
N SER A 14 19.00 2.56 -3.15
CA SER A 14 18.18 1.53 -3.80
C SER A 14 16.72 1.57 -3.34
N VAL A 15 16.46 1.68 -2.04
CA VAL A 15 15.11 1.82 -1.48
C VAL A 15 14.44 3.09 -2.00
N THR A 16 15.17 4.21 -1.99
CA THR A 16 14.66 5.50 -2.49
C THR A 16 14.32 5.42 -3.98
N LYS A 17 15.20 4.81 -4.79
CA LYS A 17 14.99 4.61 -6.23
C LYS A 17 13.76 3.74 -6.47
N ALA A 18 13.65 2.60 -5.78
CA ALA A 18 12.51 1.70 -5.90
C ALA A 18 11.20 2.42 -5.55
N TYR A 19 11.16 3.12 -4.41
CA TYR A 19 9.98 3.88 -3.99
C TYR A 19 9.56 4.92 -5.03
N LYS A 20 10.50 5.73 -5.54
CA LYS A 20 10.19 6.75 -6.57
C LYS A 20 9.68 6.13 -7.88
N CYS A 21 10.27 5.02 -8.32
CA CYS A 21 9.78 4.29 -9.49
C CYS A 21 8.35 3.78 -9.27
N ILE A 22 8.06 3.17 -8.12
CA ILE A 22 6.72 2.69 -7.76
C ILE A 22 5.71 3.85 -7.76
N GLN A 23 6.05 5.00 -7.17
CA GLN A 23 5.16 6.17 -7.16
C GLN A 23 4.89 6.68 -8.57
N LYS A 24 5.91 6.73 -9.44
CA LYS A 24 5.75 7.15 -10.85
C LYS A 24 4.85 6.19 -11.63
N ILE A 25 5.02 4.89 -11.43
CA ILE A 25 4.15 3.87 -12.06
C ILE A 25 2.71 4.04 -11.55
N LYS A 26 2.50 4.07 -10.23
CA LYS A 26 1.17 4.28 -9.63
C LYS A 26 0.50 5.52 -10.20
N LEU A 27 1.20 6.65 -10.25
CA LEU A 27 0.66 7.90 -10.78
C LEU A 27 0.22 7.74 -12.24
N THR A 28 1.14 7.31 -13.11
CA THR A 28 0.89 7.16 -14.55
C THR A 28 -0.32 6.25 -14.83
N GLU A 29 -0.41 5.14 -14.10
CA GLU A 29 -1.47 4.16 -14.30
C GLU A 29 -2.83 4.57 -13.72
N THR A 30 -2.83 5.36 -12.65
CA THR A 30 -4.05 5.82 -11.99
C THR A 30 -4.65 7.06 -12.63
N GLU A 31 -3.85 7.90 -13.29
CA GLU A 31 -4.32 9.13 -13.94
C GLU A 31 -5.41 8.82 -14.99
N ARG A 32 -5.23 7.77 -15.80
CA ARG A 32 -6.24 7.31 -16.78
C ARG A 32 -7.54 6.79 -16.14
N MET A 33 -7.52 6.48 -14.84
CA MET A 33 -8.69 6.04 -14.07
C MET A 33 -9.33 7.18 -13.25
N GLY A 34 -8.84 8.42 -13.37
CA GLY A 34 -9.30 9.55 -12.56
C GLY A 34 -8.93 9.43 -11.06
N LEU A 35 -7.89 8.66 -10.77
CA LEU A 35 -7.41 8.34 -9.43
C LEU A 35 -6.05 9.00 -9.13
N LYS A 36 -5.74 9.09 -7.83
CA LYS A 36 -4.41 9.50 -7.35
C LYS A 36 -3.58 8.27 -7.03
N ALA A 37 -2.25 8.39 -7.12
CA ALA A 37 -1.33 7.32 -6.72
C ALA A 37 -1.56 6.84 -5.27
N SER A 38 -1.96 7.74 -4.37
CA SER A 38 -2.30 7.42 -2.97
C SER A 38 -3.52 6.51 -2.84
N HIS A 39 -4.46 6.51 -3.80
CA HIS A 39 -5.67 5.69 -3.73
C HIS A 39 -5.40 4.19 -3.94
N VAL A 40 -4.30 3.84 -4.59
CA VAL A 40 -3.97 2.47 -5.01
C VAL A 40 -4.02 1.50 -3.85
N MET A 41 -3.34 1.82 -2.73
CA MET A 41 -3.25 0.89 -1.60
C MET A 41 -4.60 0.67 -0.92
N TYR A 42 -5.41 1.73 -0.80
CA TYR A 42 -6.74 1.65 -0.20
C TYR A 42 -7.68 0.78 -1.03
N LEU A 43 -7.74 1.01 -2.35
CA LEU A 43 -8.59 0.23 -3.25
C LEU A 43 -8.16 -1.24 -3.28
N TYR A 44 -6.84 -1.49 -3.37
CA TYR A 44 -6.29 -2.85 -3.31
C TYR A 44 -6.68 -3.59 -2.02
N TYR A 45 -6.45 -2.98 -0.84
CA TYR A 45 -6.76 -3.64 0.41
C TYR A 45 -8.26 -3.78 0.67
N LEU A 46 -9.08 -2.80 0.29
CA LEU A 46 -10.53 -2.92 0.39
C LEU A 46 -11.06 -4.01 -0.56
N GLY A 47 -10.49 -4.15 -1.76
CA GLY A 47 -10.82 -5.22 -2.70
C GLY A 47 -10.42 -6.61 -2.21
N LYS A 48 -9.30 -6.70 -1.47
CA LYS A 48 -8.85 -7.95 -0.83
C LYS A 48 -9.69 -8.35 0.39
N ASN A 49 -10.43 -7.40 1.00
CA ASN A 49 -11.21 -7.61 2.22
C ASN A 49 -12.68 -7.17 1.99
N PRO A 50 -13.51 -7.99 1.31
CA PRO A 50 -14.89 -7.65 0.96
C PRO A 50 -15.79 -7.35 2.16
N GLU A 51 -15.46 -7.89 3.33
CA GLU A 51 -16.14 -7.63 4.60
C GLU A 51 -15.85 -6.23 5.18
N GLY A 52 -14.92 -5.51 4.56
CA GLY A 52 -14.56 -4.13 4.86
C GLY A 52 -13.52 -3.97 5.96
N LEU A 53 -12.86 -2.80 5.92
CA LEU A 53 -11.77 -2.43 6.82
C LEU A 53 -12.11 -1.16 7.60
N THR A 54 -11.71 -1.14 8.87
CA THR A 54 -11.77 0.08 9.69
C THR A 54 -10.63 1.04 9.32
N ALA A 55 -10.78 2.32 9.65
CA ALA A 55 -9.72 3.32 9.47
C ALA A 55 -8.39 2.90 10.14
N THR A 56 -8.45 2.29 11.32
CA THR A 56 -7.25 1.77 12.03
C THR A 56 -6.57 0.64 11.26
N GLN A 57 -7.35 -0.28 10.66
CA GLN A 57 -6.77 -1.34 9.83
C GLN A 57 -6.14 -0.77 8.55
N LEU A 58 -6.78 0.23 7.94
CA LEU A 58 -6.22 0.93 6.77
C LEU A 58 -4.93 1.68 7.09
N CYS A 59 -4.83 2.34 8.26
CA CYS A 59 -3.57 2.98 8.71
C CYS A 59 -2.42 1.97 8.73
N LYS A 60 -2.66 0.79 9.32
CA LYS A 60 -1.65 -0.28 9.42
C LYS A 60 -1.28 -0.86 8.06
N LEU A 61 -2.28 -1.25 7.27
CA LEU A 61 -2.05 -1.91 5.98
C LEU A 61 -1.43 -0.97 4.94
N CYS A 62 -1.83 0.30 4.93
CA CYS A 62 -1.29 1.28 3.99
C CYS A 62 0.00 1.95 4.49
N ILE A 63 0.35 1.76 5.77
CA ILE A 63 1.49 2.43 6.43
C ILE A 63 1.29 3.96 6.36
N GLU A 64 0.11 4.41 6.75
CA GLU A 64 -0.33 5.80 6.65
C GLU A 64 -0.86 6.32 7.99
N ASP A 65 -0.72 7.62 8.22
CA ASP A 65 -1.29 8.25 9.41
C ASP A 65 -2.82 8.40 9.33
N LYS A 66 -3.45 8.65 10.48
CA LYS A 66 -4.92 8.78 10.58
C LYS A 66 -5.48 9.90 9.71
N ALA A 67 -4.75 11.01 9.56
CA ALA A 67 -5.20 12.16 8.78
C ALA A 67 -5.14 11.86 7.28
N ALA A 68 -4.10 11.16 6.82
CA ALA A 68 -3.97 10.67 5.44
C ALA A 68 -5.08 9.68 5.09
N VAL A 69 -5.35 8.70 5.98
CA VAL A 69 -6.47 7.76 5.81
C VAL A 69 -7.80 8.50 5.76
N SER A 70 -8.04 9.42 6.69
CA SER A 70 -9.30 10.18 6.73
C SER A 70 -9.54 10.98 5.45
N ARG A 71 -8.52 11.72 4.97
CA ARG A 71 -8.63 12.49 3.72
C ARG A 71 -8.89 11.59 2.51
N THR A 72 -8.21 10.45 2.44
CA THR A 72 -8.36 9.51 1.32
C THR A 72 -9.73 8.83 1.32
N MET A 73 -10.27 8.48 2.49
CA MET A 73 -11.62 7.92 2.58
C MET A 73 -12.69 8.92 2.16
N VAL A 74 -12.56 10.19 2.53
CA VAL A 74 -13.47 11.25 2.07
C VAL A 74 -13.43 11.36 0.55
N ASP A 75 -12.24 11.49 -0.05
CA ASP A 75 -12.08 11.63 -1.51
C ASP A 75 -12.65 10.41 -2.26
N LEU A 76 -12.35 9.18 -1.80
CA LEU A 76 -12.88 7.97 -2.42
C LEU A 76 -14.39 7.80 -2.24
N THR A 77 -14.98 8.30 -1.14
CA THR A 77 -16.43 8.30 -0.94
C THR A 77 -17.11 9.34 -1.82
N GLU A 78 -16.55 10.53 -1.96
CA GLU A 78 -17.04 11.58 -2.88
C GLU A 78 -16.99 11.11 -4.34
N LYS A 79 -15.98 10.29 -4.70
CA LYS A 79 -15.89 9.60 -5.99
C LYS A 79 -16.84 8.41 -6.16
N GLY A 80 -17.62 8.05 -5.15
CA GLY A 80 -18.55 6.92 -5.21
C GLY A 80 -17.88 5.54 -5.20
N LEU A 81 -16.58 5.44 -4.91
CA LEU A 81 -15.81 4.20 -4.99
C LEU A 81 -15.83 3.38 -3.70
N VAL A 82 -16.03 4.05 -2.56
CA VAL A 82 -16.11 3.40 -1.25
C VAL A 82 -17.30 3.92 -0.46
N LYS A 83 -17.88 3.04 0.36
CA LYS A 83 -18.99 3.38 1.25
C LYS A 83 -18.80 2.75 2.63
N PRO A 84 -19.36 3.35 3.68
CA PRO A 84 -19.47 2.66 4.96
C PRO A 84 -20.34 1.42 4.81
N VAL A 85 -20.00 0.34 5.54
CA VAL A 85 -20.95 -0.74 5.78
C VAL A 85 -22.13 -0.14 6.55
N GLU A 86 -23.35 -0.42 6.13
CA GLU A 86 -24.55 -0.02 6.87
C GLU A 86 -24.54 -0.75 8.21
N ILE A 87 -24.38 -0.01 9.30
CA ILE A 87 -24.45 -0.55 10.66
C ILE A 87 -25.68 0.06 11.32
N ASP A 88 -26.57 -0.82 11.76
CA ASP A 88 -27.68 -0.48 12.64
C ASP A 88 -27.15 -0.20 14.05
N SER A 89 -26.46 0.95 14.27
CA SER A 89 -26.23 1.60 15.58
C SER A 89 -25.11 2.66 15.52
N GLY A 90 -25.33 3.77 16.23
CA GLY A 90 -24.58 5.04 16.21
C GLY A 90 -23.12 5.06 16.69
N ARG A 91 -22.29 4.08 16.33
CA ARG A 91 -20.84 4.08 16.63
C ARG A 91 -19.98 4.30 15.38
N LYS A 92 -19.99 5.54 14.86
CA LYS A 92 -19.24 6.01 13.68
C LYS A 92 -17.73 5.65 13.67
N TYR A 93 -17.10 5.47 14.84
CA TYR A 93 -15.66 5.22 14.95
C TYR A 93 -15.22 3.77 14.63
N ARG A 94 -16.15 2.81 14.56
CA ARG A 94 -15.86 1.41 14.17
C ARG A 94 -16.43 1.05 12.81
N THR A 95 -16.94 2.02 12.08
CA THR A 95 -17.53 1.79 10.77
C THR A 95 -16.46 1.31 9.80
N LYS A 96 -16.69 0.12 9.25
CA LYS A 96 -15.86 -0.43 8.18
C LYS A 96 -16.22 0.26 6.86
N MET A 97 -15.22 0.44 6.02
CA MET A 97 -15.39 0.88 4.64
C MET A 97 -15.32 -0.33 3.73
N VAL A 98 -16.13 -0.35 2.67
CA VAL A 98 -16.14 -1.36 1.61
C VAL A 98 -16.12 -0.67 0.25
N LEU A 99 -15.68 -1.40 -0.78
CA LEU A 99 -15.84 -0.95 -2.16
C LEU A 99 -17.32 -0.93 -2.56
N THR A 100 -17.72 0.06 -3.35
CA THR A 100 -19.01 0.03 -4.07
C THR A 100 -18.92 -0.91 -5.27
N ALA A 101 -20.02 -1.06 -6.03
CA ALA A 101 -19.99 -1.80 -7.29
C ALA A 101 -18.98 -1.17 -8.27
N GLU A 102 -18.98 0.15 -8.39
CA GLU A 102 -18.02 0.91 -9.21
C GLU A 102 -16.58 0.78 -8.67
N GLY A 103 -16.41 0.88 -7.34
CA GLY A 103 -15.12 0.67 -6.70
C GLY A 103 -14.53 -0.72 -6.98
N ASN A 104 -15.37 -1.76 -7.04
CA ASN A 104 -14.94 -3.12 -7.38
C ASN A 104 -14.47 -3.23 -8.84
N GLU A 105 -15.15 -2.57 -9.78
CA GLU A 105 -14.73 -2.58 -11.19
C GLU A 105 -13.40 -1.85 -11.38
N ILE A 106 -13.23 -0.69 -10.73
CA ILE A 106 -11.95 0.04 -10.71
C ILE A 106 -10.84 -0.81 -10.06
N ASN A 107 -11.12 -1.46 -8.93
CA ASN A 107 -10.16 -2.33 -8.27
C ASN A 107 -9.74 -3.52 -9.15
N LYS A 108 -10.64 -4.07 -9.96
CA LYS A 108 -10.32 -5.14 -10.92
C LYS A 108 -9.33 -4.65 -11.98
N GLN A 109 -9.56 -3.47 -12.56
CA GLN A 109 -8.64 -2.85 -13.52
C GLN A 109 -7.28 -2.55 -12.85
N LEU A 110 -7.30 -2.02 -11.64
CA LEU A 110 -6.10 -1.75 -10.86
C LEU A 110 -5.28 -3.02 -10.58
N ASN A 111 -5.94 -4.13 -10.25
CA ASN A 111 -5.25 -5.40 -10.00
C ASN A 111 -4.57 -5.97 -11.25
N GLN A 112 -5.14 -5.76 -12.44
CA GLN A 112 -4.48 -6.15 -13.69
C GLN A 112 -3.17 -5.37 -13.89
N VAL A 113 -3.22 -4.05 -13.67
CA VAL A 113 -2.04 -3.18 -13.76
C VAL A 113 -0.98 -3.55 -12.73
N ILE A 114 -1.39 -3.81 -11.48
CA ILE A 114 -0.47 -4.23 -10.42
C ILE A 114 0.22 -5.54 -10.81
N ALA A 115 -0.54 -6.52 -11.31
CA ALA A 115 0.01 -7.81 -11.72
C ALA A 115 1.02 -7.66 -12.86
N GLU A 116 0.70 -6.84 -13.86
CA GLU A 116 1.59 -6.55 -14.98
C GLU A 116 2.88 -5.86 -14.51
N ALA A 117 2.76 -4.78 -13.71
CA ALA A 117 3.92 -4.04 -13.22
C ALA A 117 4.86 -4.91 -12.35
N VAL A 118 4.30 -5.73 -11.45
CA VAL A 118 5.08 -6.62 -10.59
C VAL A 118 5.74 -7.75 -11.39
N SER A 119 5.02 -8.31 -12.37
CA SER A 119 5.55 -9.33 -13.27
C SER A 119 6.73 -8.79 -14.09
N GLN A 120 6.57 -7.62 -14.71
CA GLN A 120 7.63 -7.00 -15.51
C GLN A 120 8.86 -6.63 -14.67
N ALA A 121 8.65 -6.04 -13.48
CA ALA A 121 9.71 -5.60 -12.59
C ALA A 121 10.62 -6.75 -12.12
N SER A 122 10.12 -7.98 -12.12
CA SER A 122 10.85 -9.17 -11.70
C SER A 122 11.03 -10.22 -12.80
N SER A 123 10.72 -9.91 -14.06
CA SER A 123 10.59 -10.89 -15.16
C SER A 123 11.79 -11.81 -15.37
N ASN A 124 13.01 -11.35 -15.05
CA ASN A 124 14.25 -12.13 -15.21
C ASN A 124 14.65 -12.93 -13.97
N LEU A 125 13.88 -12.87 -12.88
CA LEU A 125 14.16 -13.62 -11.66
C LEU A 125 13.48 -15.01 -11.73
N SER A 126 14.06 -15.99 -11.04
CA SER A 126 13.42 -17.27 -10.70
C SER A 126 12.57 -17.13 -9.43
N GLU A 127 11.65 -18.07 -9.19
CA GLU A 127 10.83 -18.04 -7.95
C GLU A 127 11.70 -18.12 -6.70
N THR A 128 12.74 -18.94 -6.71
CA THR A 128 13.71 -19.04 -5.61
C THR A 128 14.43 -17.71 -5.36
N GLU A 129 14.80 -16.96 -6.40
CA GLU A 129 15.40 -15.62 -6.21
C GLU A 129 14.39 -14.62 -5.60
N ARG A 130 13.12 -14.69 -6.00
CA ARG A 130 12.06 -13.85 -5.40
C ARG A 130 11.84 -14.19 -3.93
N GLU A 131 11.74 -15.48 -3.60
CA GLU A 131 11.58 -15.95 -2.23
C GLU A 131 12.75 -15.49 -1.34
N HIS A 132 13.99 -15.67 -1.79
CA HIS A 132 15.17 -15.20 -1.07
C HIS A 132 15.19 -13.68 -0.91
N PHE A 133 14.84 -12.93 -1.95
CA PHE A 133 14.76 -11.48 -1.88
C PHE A 133 13.77 -11.04 -0.80
N TYR A 134 12.53 -11.53 -0.82
CA TYR A 134 11.52 -11.14 0.16
C TYR A 134 11.88 -11.60 1.57
N HIS A 135 12.46 -12.80 1.73
CA HIS A 135 12.93 -13.27 3.03
C HIS A 135 13.94 -12.31 3.66
N VAL A 136 15.01 -11.98 2.92
CA VAL A 136 16.07 -11.09 3.41
C VAL A 136 15.55 -9.66 3.57
N PHE A 137 14.77 -9.16 2.62
CA PHE A 137 14.26 -7.80 2.66
C PHE A 137 13.34 -7.58 3.86
N PHE A 138 12.42 -8.51 4.14
CA PHE A 138 11.54 -8.41 5.30
C PHE A 138 12.30 -8.48 6.62
N GLN A 139 13.31 -9.36 6.75
CA GLN A 139 14.17 -9.37 7.92
C GLN A 139 14.85 -8.01 8.15
N ILE A 140 15.34 -7.34 7.09
CA ILE A 140 15.95 -6.02 7.22
C ILE A 140 14.91 -4.99 7.67
N THR A 141 13.73 -4.95 7.04
CA THR A 141 12.69 -3.97 7.38
C THR A 141 12.12 -4.17 8.79
N ASP A 142 11.96 -5.41 9.25
CA ASP A 142 11.49 -5.72 10.60
C ASP A 142 12.48 -5.21 11.65
N HIS A 143 13.79 -5.43 11.43
CA HIS A 143 14.82 -4.89 12.33
C HIS A 143 14.85 -3.35 12.32
N LEU A 144 14.61 -2.70 11.18
CA LEU A 144 14.51 -1.24 11.10
C LEU A 144 13.33 -0.72 11.93
N GLU A 145 12.16 -1.38 11.85
CA GLU A 145 10.99 -1.03 12.67
C GLU A 145 11.29 -1.16 14.16
N MET A 146 11.92 -2.27 14.58
CA MET A 146 12.35 -2.48 15.98
C MET A 146 13.28 -1.37 16.49
N ILE A 147 14.20 -0.89 15.64
CA ILE A 147 15.10 0.22 15.98
C ILE A 147 14.29 1.51 16.16
N CYS A 148 13.36 1.82 15.25
CA CYS A 148 12.50 3.00 15.36
C CYS A 148 11.67 3.00 16.64
N ASP A 149 11.03 1.87 16.97
CA ASP A 149 10.24 1.73 18.20
C ASP A 149 11.08 1.95 19.45
N SER A 150 12.31 1.41 19.46
CA SER A 150 13.26 1.59 20.56
C SER A 150 13.71 3.04 20.75
N LEU A 151 13.73 3.84 19.67
CA LEU A 151 14.07 5.27 19.73
C LEU A 151 12.91 6.13 20.24
N GLN A 152 11.66 5.73 20.00
CA GLN A 152 10.47 6.45 20.47
C GLN A 152 10.18 6.24 21.96
N GLN A 153 10.79 5.22 22.58
CA GLN A 153 10.65 4.89 24.00
C GLN A 153 11.70 5.57 24.90
N LYS A 154 12.67 6.28 24.32
CA LYS A 154 13.69 7.07 25.02
C LYS A 154 13.24 8.52 25.17
#